data_AF-A0A936SE64-F1
#
_entry.id   AF-A0A936SE64-F1
#
_cell.length_a   1.000
_cell.length_b   1.000
_cell.length_c   1.000
_cell.angle_alpha   90.00
_cell.angle_beta   90.00
_cell.angle_gamma   90.00
#
_symmetry.space_group_name_H-M   'P 1'
#
loop_
_entity.id
_entity.type
_entity.pdbx_description
1 polymer ?
#
loop_
_entity_poly.entity_id
_entity_poly.type
_entity_poly.pdbx_seq_one_letter_code
_entity_poly.pdbx_strand_id
1 'polypeptide(L)'
;MPDGSFQRFRIEHSMVVEQGLADKYPELTATYRGQGVDDPTSTVRFDMLPTGFHAYIMTPRGSIVIDPYSVGDAENYISYRKNDARSTEQFICEFVGKDFDQAIRPGDFDATQFMSSMAPEVTSGATLRTYRLALAANWEYCSAAGGNTVAGCLAAQVLIMNRVNGVYERDLALRMVVVANNDLIVYAGNNTTCPVATGGTACTSANDPYANSSSDIDVNTGNLNTVIGTANYDIGHVFTTGSGGVAQLNSPCGGSKGAGTTGLPNPVGDPFAIDYVAHEMGHQWGSNHTFNGNVSSCGGGNRSNSNSFEPGSGVTVMAYAGICGNQNLAAHSIDTMRPQPGSHRCIQSGKQW
;
A
#
# COMPACT_ATOMS: atom_id res chain seq x y z
N MET A 1 2.94 -22.59 12.29
CA MET A 1 2.64 -22.70 10.85
C MET A 1 1.28 -23.36 10.67
N PRO A 2 0.57 -23.19 9.53
CA PRO A 2 -0.77 -23.75 9.34
C PRO A 2 -0.83 -25.28 9.42
N ASP A 3 0.30 -25.96 9.18
CA ASP A 3 0.45 -27.41 9.29
C ASP A 3 0.82 -27.89 10.72
N GLY A 4 0.79 -26.98 11.71
CA GLY A 4 1.16 -27.27 13.10
C GLY A 4 2.67 -27.28 13.37
N SER A 5 3.52 -27.10 12.35
CA SER A 5 4.97 -27.02 12.54
C SER A 5 5.43 -25.68 13.12
N PHE A 6 6.64 -25.66 13.67
CA PHE A 6 7.31 -24.46 14.17
C PHE A 6 8.44 -24.05 13.22
N GLN A 7 8.62 -22.73 13.04
CA GLN A 7 9.72 -22.15 12.28
C GLN A 7 10.39 -21.07 13.12
N ARG A 8 11.72 -21.03 13.11
CA ARG A 8 12.51 -20.06 13.90
C ARG A 8 12.94 -18.88 13.05
N PHE A 9 12.88 -17.69 13.64
CA PHE A 9 13.29 -16.44 13.01
C PHE A 9 14.27 -15.68 13.91
N ARG A 10 15.26 -15.02 13.32
CA ARG A 10 16.02 -13.94 13.97
C ARG A 10 15.23 -12.67 13.78
N ILE A 11 14.95 -11.99 14.89
CA ILE A 11 14.01 -10.87 14.92
C ILE A 11 14.79 -9.60 15.21
N GLU A 12 14.40 -8.52 14.55
CA GLU A 12 14.83 -7.18 14.90
C GLU A 12 13.65 -6.20 14.87
N HIS A 13 13.80 -5.14 15.64
CA HIS A 13 12.83 -4.05 15.68
C HIS A 13 12.83 -3.32 14.34
N SER A 14 11.64 -3.03 13.82
CA SER A 14 11.48 -2.39 12.51
C SER A 14 10.27 -1.48 12.54
N MET A 15 10.49 -0.24 12.98
CA MET A 15 9.41 0.76 13.09
C MET A 15 8.85 1.12 11.72
N VAL A 16 7.52 1.26 11.68
CA VAL A 16 6.76 1.79 10.54
C VAL A 16 6.21 3.18 10.81
N VAL A 17 6.54 3.78 11.96
CA VAL A 17 6.17 5.13 12.39
C VAL A 17 7.41 5.93 12.76
N GLU A 18 7.40 7.24 12.55
CA GLU A 18 8.45 8.14 13.04
C GLU A 18 8.35 8.34 14.56
N GLN A 19 9.47 8.73 15.19
CA GLN A 19 9.58 8.84 16.64
C GLN A 19 8.52 9.78 17.26
N GLY A 20 8.22 10.93 16.63
CA GLY A 20 7.25 11.87 17.21
C GLY A 20 5.81 11.33 17.25
N LEU A 21 5.46 10.36 16.38
CA LEU A 21 4.18 9.67 16.45
C LEU A 21 4.23 8.56 17.50
N ALA A 22 5.34 7.81 17.54
CA ALA A 22 5.60 6.79 18.55
C ALA A 22 5.56 7.34 19.99
N ASP A 23 6.05 8.57 20.22
CA ASP A 23 6.03 9.20 21.53
C ASP A 23 4.59 9.50 22.01
N LYS A 24 3.67 9.76 21.09
CA LYS A 24 2.24 10.00 21.38
C LYS A 24 1.44 8.71 21.50
N TYR A 25 1.79 7.70 20.71
CA TYR A 25 1.12 6.39 20.63
C TYR A 25 2.15 5.25 20.73
N PRO A 26 2.70 4.99 21.93
CA PRO A 26 3.78 4.01 22.12
C PRO A 26 3.43 2.59 21.69
N GLU A 27 2.15 2.24 21.71
CA GLU A 27 1.62 0.96 21.25
C GLU A 27 1.91 0.68 19.76
N LEU A 28 2.09 1.72 18.93
CA LEU A 28 2.38 1.58 17.51
C LEU A 28 3.83 1.15 17.23
N THR A 29 4.70 1.17 18.25
CA THR A 29 6.12 0.82 18.09
C THR A 29 6.36 -0.67 18.06
N ALA A 30 5.38 -1.50 18.41
CA ALA A 30 5.56 -2.94 18.54
C ALA A 30 5.52 -3.65 17.17
N THR A 31 6.31 -3.18 16.20
CA THR A 31 6.46 -3.74 14.86
C THR A 31 7.86 -4.30 14.64
N TYR A 32 7.94 -5.48 14.03
CA TYR A 32 9.16 -6.26 13.94
C TYR A 32 9.29 -6.87 12.55
N ARG A 33 10.55 -7.11 12.16
CA ARG A 33 10.87 -7.96 11.01
C ARG A 33 11.77 -9.10 11.43
N GLY A 34 11.71 -10.19 10.70
CA GLY A 34 12.56 -11.33 10.97
C GLY A 34 12.99 -12.09 9.74
N GLN A 35 14.13 -12.75 9.87
CA GLN A 35 14.74 -13.62 8.87
C GLN A 35 14.74 -15.06 9.39
N GLY A 36 14.29 -16.01 8.56
CA GLY A 36 14.27 -17.42 8.93
C GLY A 36 15.67 -17.95 9.26
N VAL A 37 15.77 -18.70 10.36
CA VAL A 37 17.01 -19.37 10.79
C VAL A 37 17.17 -20.69 10.05
N ASP A 38 16.10 -21.47 10.01
CA ASP A 38 16.07 -22.80 9.39
C ASP A 38 15.95 -22.70 7.85
N ASP A 39 15.25 -21.67 7.39
CA ASP A 39 15.09 -21.33 5.98
C ASP A 39 15.37 -19.84 5.77
N PRO A 40 16.58 -19.48 5.29
CA PRO A 40 16.96 -18.09 5.01
C PRO A 40 16.18 -17.44 3.85
N THR A 41 15.33 -18.18 3.13
CA THR A 41 14.46 -17.60 2.10
C THR A 41 13.10 -17.16 2.65
N SER A 42 12.78 -17.56 3.88
CA SER A 42 11.56 -17.15 4.57
C SER A 42 11.79 -15.88 5.39
N THR A 43 10.91 -14.89 5.24
CA THR A 43 10.93 -13.65 6.03
C THR A 43 9.60 -13.45 6.74
N VAL A 44 9.60 -12.67 7.82
CA VAL A 44 8.39 -12.35 8.59
C VAL A 44 8.30 -10.86 8.89
N ARG A 45 7.10 -10.31 8.76
CA ARG A 45 6.66 -9.06 9.39
C ARG A 45 5.68 -9.44 10.49
N PHE A 46 5.82 -8.91 11.68
CA PHE A 46 4.81 -9.11 12.70
C PHE A 46 4.70 -7.90 13.61
N ASP A 47 3.60 -7.83 14.34
CA ASP A 47 3.32 -6.76 15.27
C ASP A 47 2.48 -7.24 16.45
N MET A 48 2.55 -6.46 17.53
CA MET A 48 1.78 -6.63 18.76
C MET A 48 1.01 -5.32 19.03
N LEU A 49 0.01 -5.06 18.20
CA LEU A 49 -0.81 -3.85 18.29
C LEU A 49 -1.96 -4.05 19.30
N PRO A 50 -2.73 -3.00 19.65
CA PRO A 50 -3.89 -3.14 20.54
C PRO A 50 -4.93 -4.16 20.05
N THR A 51 -4.97 -4.43 18.74
CA THR A 51 -5.85 -5.43 18.13
C THR A 51 -5.36 -6.87 18.27
N GLY A 52 -4.13 -7.08 18.78
CA GLY A 52 -3.55 -8.40 19.02
C GLY A 52 -2.21 -8.63 18.30
N PHE A 53 -1.78 -9.89 18.29
CA PHE A 53 -0.63 -10.33 17.50
C PHE A 53 -1.02 -10.61 16.05
N HIS A 54 -0.29 -10.00 15.11
CA HIS A 54 -0.45 -10.28 13.68
C HIS A 54 0.90 -10.64 13.10
N ALA A 55 0.95 -11.65 12.22
CA ALA A 55 2.16 -12.00 11.50
C ALA A 55 1.88 -12.30 10.03
N TYR A 56 2.81 -11.86 9.19
CA TYR A 56 2.84 -12.10 7.76
C TYR A 56 4.17 -12.75 7.40
N ILE A 57 4.14 -14.04 7.10
CA ILE A 57 5.32 -14.85 6.81
C ILE A 57 5.36 -15.09 5.30
N MET A 58 6.36 -14.54 4.63
CA MET A 58 6.61 -14.75 3.22
C MET A 58 7.57 -15.92 3.05
N THR A 59 7.20 -16.89 2.21
CA THR A 59 8.04 -18.04 1.88
C THR A 59 8.05 -18.25 0.36
N PRO A 60 9.04 -18.97 -0.20
CA PRO A 60 9.02 -19.31 -1.64
C PRO A 60 7.82 -20.15 -2.07
N ARG A 61 7.11 -20.78 -1.11
CA ARG A 61 5.93 -21.63 -1.37
C ARG A 61 4.61 -20.89 -1.16
N GLY A 62 4.66 -19.57 -0.99
CA GLY A 62 3.51 -18.72 -0.70
C GLY A 62 3.48 -18.23 0.74
N SER A 63 2.62 -17.24 0.98
CA SER A 63 2.57 -16.51 2.23
C SER A 63 1.57 -17.09 3.22
N ILE A 64 1.90 -16.92 4.50
CA ILE A 64 1.13 -17.37 5.65
C ILE A 64 0.76 -16.16 6.47
N VAL A 65 -0.50 -16.10 6.88
CA VAL A 65 -1.05 -15.05 7.73
C VAL A 65 -1.40 -15.65 9.08
N ILE A 66 -1.10 -14.91 10.14
CA ILE A 66 -1.53 -15.19 11.51
C ILE A 66 -2.24 -13.95 12.01
N ASP A 67 -3.51 -14.10 12.37
CA ASP A 67 -4.36 -13.00 12.87
C ASP A 67 -5.19 -13.48 14.08
N PRO A 68 -5.68 -12.56 14.91
CA PRO A 68 -6.72 -12.87 15.89
C PRO A 68 -7.92 -13.57 15.25
N TYR A 69 -8.50 -14.56 15.93
CA TYR A 69 -9.63 -15.33 15.38
C TYR A 69 -10.87 -14.46 15.14
N SER A 70 -11.10 -13.47 16.01
CA SER A 70 -12.16 -12.48 15.86
C SER A 70 -11.75 -11.15 16.48
N VAL A 71 -12.45 -10.07 16.13
CA VAL A 71 -12.17 -8.72 16.67
C VAL A 71 -12.32 -8.74 18.19
N GLY A 72 -11.26 -8.35 18.90
CA GLY A 72 -11.22 -8.33 20.36
C GLY A 72 -10.87 -9.68 21.02
N ASP A 73 -10.60 -10.73 20.24
CA ASP A 73 -10.07 -11.99 20.76
C ASP A 73 -8.56 -11.89 20.92
N ALA A 74 -8.09 -11.82 22.17
CA ALA A 74 -6.67 -11.77 22.49
C ALA A 74 -6.04 -13.16 22.73
N GLU A 75 -6.86 -14.21 22.81
CA GLU A 75 -6.45 -15.55 23.23
C GLU A 75 -6.31 -16.52 22.06
N ASN A 76 -7.23 -16.45 21.09
CA ASN A 76 -7.27 -17.38 19.97
C ASN A 76 -6.77 -16.72 18.68
N TYR A 77 -5.88 -17.42 17.98
CA TYR A 77 -5.30 -16.98 16.73
C TYR A 77 -5.55 -18.01 15.64
N ILE A 78 -5.78 -17.54 14.42
CA ILE A 78 -5.90 -18.37 13.23
C ILE A 78 -4.64 -18.24 12.38
N SER A 79 -4.10 -19.36 11.91
CA SER A 79 -2.98 -19.39 10.97
C SER A 79 -3.43 -20.06 9.67
N TYR A 80 -3.31 -19.36 8.56
CA TYR A 80 -3.81 -19.81 7.25
C TYR A 80 -2.88 -19.36 6.12
N ARG A 81 -2.99 -19.99 4.95
CA ARG A 81 -2.26 -19.52 3.77
C ARG A 81 -3.03 -18.37 3.13
N LYS A 82 -2.32 -17.39 2.58
CA LYS A 82 -2.94 -16.27 1.86
C LYS A 82 -3.99 -16.74 0.84
N ASN A 83 -3.68 -17.79 0.07
CA ASN A 83 -4.58 -18.31 -0.96
C ASN A 83 -5.89 -18.93 -0.40
N ASP A 84 -5.93 -19.25 0.89
CA ASP A 84 -7.13 -19.75 1.56
C ASP A 84 -7.97 -18.62 2.16
N ALA A 85 -7.44 -17.38 2.16
CA ALA A 85 -8.17 -16.19 2.57
C ALA A 85 -9.32 -15.95 1.61
N ARG A 86 -10.55 -15.83 2.13
CA ARG A 86 -11.71 -15.48 1.33
C ARG A 86 -11.83 -13.96 1.29
N SER A 87 -11.66 -13.34 0.14
CA SER A 87 -12.27 -12.03 -0.12
C SER A 87 -13.64 -12.23 -0.77
N THR A 88 -14.66 -11.56 -0.26
CA THR A 88 -15.99 -11.52 -0.89
C THR A 88 -16.13 -10.39 -1.90
N GLU A 89 -15.16 -9.48 -1.96
CA GLU A 89 -15.25 -8.24 -2.73
C GLU A 89 -14.46 -8.32 -4.04
N GLN A 90 -15.01 -7.72 -5.10
CA GLN A 90 -14.36 -7.64 -6.41
C GLN A 90 -13.33 -6.50 -6.42
N PHE A 91 -12.09 -6.80 -6.84
CA PHE A 91 -11.06 -5.79 -7.11
C PHE A 91 -11.54 -4.77 -8.15
N ILE A 92 -11.53 -3.49 -7.76
CA ILE A 92 -11.84 -2.35 -8.63
C ILE A 92 -10.71 -1.34 -8.45
N CYS A 93 -9.88 -1.22 -9.48
CA CYS A 93 -8.92 -0.15 -9.64
C CYS A 93 -9.34 0.71 -10.84
N GLU A 94 -9.51 2.01 -10.63
CA GLU A 94 -9.89 2.96 -11.68
C GLU A 94 -8.67 3.62 -12.34
N PHE A 95 -7.47 3.12 -12.08
CA PHE A 95 -6.27 3.56 -12.79
C PHE A 95 -6.31 3.17 -14.27
N VAL A 96 -6.20 4.16 -15.14
CA VAL A 96 -6.01 3.94 -16.58
C VAL A 96 -4.53 4.07 -16.90
N GLY A 97 -3.94 2.96 -17.35
CA GLY A 97 -2.54 2.89 -17.74
C GLY A 97 -2.17 3.97 -18.74
N LYS A 98 -1.02 4.63 -18.52
CA LYS A 98 -0.42 5.48 -19.54
C LYS A 98 0.48 4.61 -20.40
N ASP A 99 0.00 4.21 -21.57
CA ASP A 99 0.87 3.64 -22.59
C ASP A 99 1.95 4.66 -22.91
N PHE A 100 3.22 4.23 -22.92
CA PHE A 100 4.37 5.05 -23.34
C PHE A 100 4.37 5.33 -24.87
N ASP A 101 3.22 5.21 -25.54
CA ASP A 101 3.10 5.20 -27.01
C ASP A 101 2.80 6.56 -27.64
N GLN A 102 2.86 7.66 -26.90
CA GLN A 102 2.84 8.99 -27.53
C GLN A 102 4.20 9.42 -28.11
N ALA A 103 5.24 8.60 -28.05
CA ALA A 103 6.57 8.95 -28.55
C ALA A 103 7.14 8.09 -29.68
N ILE A 104 6.48 7.00 -30.12
CA ILE A 104 7.06 6.13 -31.16
C ILE A 104 6.02 5.76 -32.21
N ARG A 105 5.98 6.57 -33.28
CA ARG A 105 5.38 6.14 -34.54
C ARG A 105 6.35 5.19 -35.24
N PRO A 106 5.91 4.04 -35.78
CA PRO A 106 6.77 3.17 -36.58
C PRO A 106 7.30 3.94 -37.80
N GLY A 107 8.58 4.33 -37.77
CA GLY A 107 9.24 5.13 -38.82
C GLY A 107 10.20 6.20 -38.30
N ASP A 108 10.01 6.69 -37.07
CA ASP A 108 10.83 7.76 -36.45
C ASP A 108 11.76 7.20 -35.34
N PHE A 109 12.21 5.94 -35.46
CA PHE A 109 13.06 5.31 -34.45
C PHE A 109 14.49 5.85 -34.51
N ASP A 110 14.75 6.94 -33.79
CA ASP A 110 16.10 7.32 -33.41
C ASP A 110 16.48 6.60 -32.10
N ALA A 111 17.29 5.55 -32.24
CA ALA A 111 17.79 4.76 -31.12
C ALA A 111 18.50 5.61 -30.05
N THR A 112 19.11 6.74 -30.43
CA THR A 112 19.83 7.61 -29.49
C THR A 112 18.89 8.51 -28.67
N GLN A 113 17.76 8.92 -29.24
CA GLN A 113 16.73 9.70 -28.55
C GLN A 113 15.87 8.80 -27.64
N PHE A 114 15.61 7.56 -28.06
CA PHE A 114 14.95 6.53 -27.25
C PHE A 114 15.77 6.16 -26.00
N MET A 115 17.09 5.91 -26.15
CA MET A 115 17.97 5.65 -25.01
C MET A 115 18.09 6.83 -24.04
N SER A 116 17.96 8.07 -24.54
CA SER A 116 18.04 9.28 -23.71
C SER A 116 16.72 9.61 -22.98
N SER A 117 15.60 9.03 -23.41
CA SER A 117 14.25 9.22 -22.83
C SER A 117 13.81 8.04 -21.95
N MET A 118 14.46 6.89 -22.07
CA MET A 118 14.37 5.83 -21.07
C MET A 118 15.05 6.30 -19.79
N ALA A 119 14.26 6.47 -18.73
CA ALA A 119 14.83 6.45 -17.39
C ALA A 119 15.65 5.15 -17.27
N PRO A 120 16.90 5.21 -16.76
CA PRO A 120 17.73 4.03 -16.66
C PRO A 120 16.97 2.93 -15.92
N GLU A 121 17.16 1.69 -16.35
CA GLU A 121 16.67 0.52 -15.65
C GLU A 121 17.26 0.55 -14.23
N VAL A 122 16.47 1.06 -13.27
CA VAL A 122 16.87 1.06 -11.88
C VAL A 122 16.51 -0.31 -11.35
N THR A 123 17.52 -1.16 -11.22
CA THR A 123 17.40 -2.26 -10.28
C THR A 123 17.12 -1.65 -8.91
N SER A 124 16.15 -2.20 -8.19
CA SER A 124 16.04 -1.99 -6.75
C SER A 124 17.34 -2.53 -6.16
N GLY A 125 18.36 -1.67 -6.09
CA GLY A 125 19.68 -2.07 -5.64
C GLY A 125 19.64 -2.61 -4.21
N ALA A 126 20.76 -3.10 -3.70
CA ALA A 126 20.81 -3.68 -2.35
C ALA A 126 20.61 -2.66 -1.21
N THR A 127 20.47 -1.36 -1.52
CA THR A 127 20.31 -0.30 -0.53
C THR A 127 18.84 -0.07 -0.23
N LEU A 128 18.43 -0.44 0.98
CA LEU A 128 17.11 -0.10 1.50
C LEU A 128 16.96 1.43 1.60
N ARG A 129 15.91 1.96 0.98
CA ARG A 129 15.55 3.39 1.03
C ARG A 129 14.32 3.59 1.89
N THR A 130 14.36 4.58 2.76
CA THR A 130 13.26 4.92 3.64
C THR A 130 12.62 6.23 3.20
N TYR A 131 11.29 6.23 3.11
CA TYR A 131 10.47 7.36 2.66
C TYR A 131 9.42 7.69 3.72
N ARG A 132 9.16 8.98 3.89
CA ARG A 132 8.16 9.49 4.81
C ARG A 132 6.79 9.44 4.17
N LEU A 133 5.87 8.74 4.81
CA LEU A 133 4.50 8.53 4.36
C LEU A 133 3.55 9.39 5.20
N ALA A 134 2.79 10.26 4.54
CA ALA A 134 1.61 10.89 5.13
C ALA A 134 0.37 10.08 4.73
N LEU A 135 -0.16 9.30 5.67
CA LEU A 135 -1.26 8.38 5.45
C LEU A 135 -2.53 8.91 6.11
N ALA A 136 -3.36 9.59 5.33
CA ALA A 136 -4.63 10.10 5.79
C ALA A 136 -5.66 8.97 5.93
N ALA A 137 -6.66 9.20 6.78
CA ALA A 137 -7.84 8.37 6.89
C ALA A 137 -9.07 9.25 7.02
N ASN A 138 -10.07 9.02 6.18
CA ASN A 138 -11.36 9.69 6.32
C ASN A 138 -12.15 9.11 7.49
N TRP A 139 -13.28 9.76 7.81
CA TRP A 139 -14.11 9.37 8.93
C TRP A 139 -14.66 7.95 8.77
N GLU A 140 -15.10 7.57 7.57
CA GLU A 140 -15.67 6.25 7.29
C GLU A 140 -14.65 5.13 7.50
N TYR A 141 -13.40 5.30 7.06
CA TYR A 141 -12.34 4.34 7.31
C TYR A 141 -12.08 4.18 8.81
N CYS A 142 -11.93 5.30 9.54
CA CYS A 142 -11.69 5.21 10.97
C CYS A 142 -12.86 4.58 11.73
N SER A 143 -14.09 4.80 11.28
CA SER A 143 -15.28 4.14 11.80
C SER A 143 -15.26 2.62 11.54
N ALA A 144 -14.90 2.20 10.33
CA ALA A 144 -14.90 0.80 9.92
C ALA A 144 -13.74 -0.02 10.50
N ALA A 145 -12.52 0.53 10.54
CA ALA A 145 -11.31 -0.22 10.88
C ALA A 145 -10.75 0.10 12.29
N GLY A 146 -11.04 1.28 12.83
CA GLY A 146 -10.33 1.84 13.99
C GLY A 146 -11.18 2.19 15.20
N GLY A 147 -12.43 1.70 15.25
CA GLY A 147 -13.38 2.00 16.33
C GLY A 147 -13.73 3.50 16.44
N ASN A 148 -13.54 4.24 15.35
CA ASN A 148 -13.69 5.68 15.23
C ASN A 148 -12.84 6.51 16.22
N THR A 149 -11.64 6.04 16.52
CA THR A 149 -10.65 6.78 17.32
C THR A 149 -9.35 6.99 16.55
N VAL A 150 -8.64 8.09 16.81
CA VAL A 150 -7.33 8.34 16.19
C VAL A 150 -6.36 7.19 16.46
N ALA A 151 -6.26 6.73 17.71
CA ALA A 151 -5.36 5.63 18.10
C ALA A 151 -5.70 4.31 17.38
N GLY A 152 -6.98 3.92 17.35
CA GLY A 152 -7.40 2.69 16.68
C GLY A 152 -7.23 2.76 15.16
N CYS A 153 -7.50 3.92 14.57
CA CYS A 153 -7.32 4.15 13.13
C CYS A 153 -5.82 4.12 12.74
N LEU A 154 -4.95 4.72 13.56
CA LEU A 154 -3.49 4.62 13.39
C LEU A 154 -3.00 3.17 13.55
N ALA A 155 -3.51 2.41 14.52
CA ALA A 155 -3.15 1.00 14.68
C ALA A 155 -3.52 0.17 13.44
N ALA A 156 -4.72 0.38 12.87
CA ALA A 156 -5.13 -0.28 11.64
C ALA A 156 -4.23 0.09 10.44
N GLN A 157 -3.88 1.37 10.30
CA GLN A 157 -2.94 1.83 9.28
C GLN A 157 -1.55 1.20 9.44
N VAL A 158 -1.03 1.14 10.66
CA VAL A 158 0.28 0.55 11.00
C VAL A 158 0.31 -0.94 10.68
N LEU A 159 -0.74 -1.69 11.03
CA LEU A 159 -0.89 -3.10 10.67
C LEU A 159 -0.75 -3.32 9.16
N ILE A 160 -1.49 -2.54 8.37
CA ILE A 160 -1.49 -2.64 6.90
C ILE A 160 -0.09 -2.30 6.37
N MET A 161 0.48 -1.19 6.80
CA MET A 161 1.79 -0.74 6.33
C MET A 161 2.92 -1.69 6.75
N ASN A 162 2.79 -2.40 7.86
CA ASN A 162 3.74 -3.45 8.24
C ASN A 162 3.78 -4.57 7.19
N ARG A 163 2.61 -5.02 6.72
CA ARG A 163 2.50 -6.03 5.64
C ARG A 163 3.00 -5.49 4.31
N VAL A 164 2.55 -4.30 3.91
CA VAL A 164 2.96 -3.65 2.64
C VAL A 164 4.47 -3.46 2.60
N ASN A 165 5.08 -2.92 3.66
CA ASN A 165 6.53 -2.78 3.73
C ASN A 165 7.26 -4.12 3.64
N GLY A 166 6.64 -5.24 4.04
CA GLY A 166 7.22 -6.57 3.86
C GLY A 166 7.50 -6.89 2.39
N VAL A 167 6.51 -6.64 1.52
CA VAL A 167 6.64 -6.83 0.07
C VAL A 167 7.58 -5.80 -0.54
N TYR A 168 7.42 -4.52 -0.16
CA TYR A 168 8.22 -3.42 -0.72
C TYR A 168 9.70 -3.49 -0.36
N GLU A 169 10.05 -3.94 0.85
CA GLU A 169 11.45 -4.11 1.22
C GLU A 169 12.10 -5.28 0.49
N ARG A 170 11.35 -6.37 0.31
CA ARG A 170 11.84 -7.57 -0.38
C ARG A 170 12.05 -7.32 -1.88
N ASP A 171 11.08 -6.69 -2.53
CA ASP A 171 11.03 -6.63 -3.98
C ASP A 171 11.54 -5.29 -4.53
N LEU A 172 11.39 -4.19 -3.78
CA LEU A 172 11.69 -2.84 -4.23
C LEU A 172 12.81 -2.15 -3.43
N ALA A 173 13.35 -2.80 -2.39
CA ALA A 173 14.29 -2.21 -1.44
C ALA A 173 13.77 -0.87 -0.87
N LEU A 174 12.48 -0.81 -0.56
CA LEU A 174 11.79 0.40 -0.13
C LEU A 174 11.04 0.18 1.19
N ARG A 175 11.15 1.15 2.11
CA ARG A 175 10.35 1.23 3.33
C ARG A 175 9.63 2.56 3.41
N MET A 176 8.34 2.52 3.73
CA MET A 176 7.52 3.68 4.05
C MET A 176 7.32 3.78 5.57
N VAL A 177 7.61 4.95 6.12
CA VAL A 177 7.48 5.24 7.56
C VAL A 177 6.48 6.38 7.73
N VAL A 178 5.45 6.14 8.53
CA VAL A 178 4.37 7.10 8.80
C VAL A 178 4.92 8.29 9.59
N VAL A 179 4.64 9.51 9.12
CA VAL A 179 5.21 10.76 9.66
C VAL A 179 4.81 11.06 11.11
N ALA A 180 5.66 11.80 11.82
CA ALA A 180 5.51 12.11 13.24
C ALA A 180 4.19 12.82 13.63
N ASN A 181 3.60 13.57 12.70
CA ASN A 181 2.36 14.33 12.89
C ASN A 181 1.17 13.74 12.12
N ASN A 182 1.21 12.44 11.77
CA ASN A 182 0.14 11.77 11.02
C ASN A 182 -1.20 11.76 11.76
N ASP A 183 -1.18 11.85 13.10
CA ASP A 183 -2.39 11.96 13.93
C ASP A 183 -3.31 13.13 13.53
N LEU A 184 -2.76 14.18 12.92
CA LEU A 184 -3.53 15.35 12.48
C LEU A 184 -4.42 15.08 11.26
N ILE A 185 -4.07 14.08 10.43
CA ILE A 185 -4.77 13.72 9.17
C ILE A 185 -5.56 12.41 9.29
N VAL A 186 -5.79 11.95 10.51
CA VAL A 186 -6.66 10.82 10.84
C VAL A 186 -7.98 11.39 11.34
N TYR A 187 -8.99 11.46 10.47
CA TYR A 187 -10.24 12.17 10.72
C TYR A 187 -11.28 11.34 11.48
N ALA A 188 -10.85 10.74 12.58
CA ALA A 188 -11.70 9.98 13.50
C ALA A 188 -12.60 10.89 14.35
N GLY A 189 -13.67 10.34 14.91
CA GLY A 189 -14.68 11.10 15.68
C GLY A 189 -14.15 11.84 16.92
N ASN A 190 -13.03 11.41 17.50
CA ASN A 190 -12.37 12.10 18.60
C ASN A 190 -11.27 13.09 18.16
N ASN A 191 -11.06 13.27 16.85
CA ASN A 191 -10.17 14.30 16.32
C ASN A 191 -10.93 15.62 16.19
N THR A 192 -10.34 16.73 16.64
CA THR A 192 -10.93 18.07 16.58
C THR A 192 -10.30 18.96 15.50
N THR A 193 -9.59 18.39 14.52
CA THR A 193 -8.98 19.13 13.41
C THR A 193 -9.96 19.51 12.29
N CYS A 194 -11.24 19.11 12.40
CA CYS A 194 -12.25 19.37 11.39
C CYS A 194 -13.04 20.68 11.62
N PRO A 195 -13.47 21.37 10.54
CA PRO A 195 -12.98 21.20 9.17
C PRO A 195 -11.52 21.67 9.06
N VAL A 196 -10.79 21.14 8.09
CA VAL A 196 -9.37 21.46 7.87
C VAL A 196 -9.16 22.98 7.76
N ALA A 197 -8.00 23.45 8.24
CA ALA A 197 -7.60 24.87 8.35
C ALA A 197 -8.33 25.71 9.42
N THR A 198 -9.56 25.36 9.82
CA THR A 198 -10.26 26.04 10.93
C THR A 198 -10.10 25.27 12.24
N GLY A 199 -10.31 23.95 12.19
CA GLY A 199 -10.32 23.07 13.35
C GLY A 199 -11.35 23.47 14.42
N GLY A 200 -11.22 22.86 15.59
CA GLY A 200 -12.00 23.19 16.79
C GLY A 200 -13.33 22.44 16.91
N THR A 201 -13.69 21.59 15.94
CA THR A 201 -14.88 20.73 16.02
C THR A 201 -14.51 19.27 15.76
N ALA A 202 -15.24 18.36 16.40
CA ALA A 202 -15.06 16.92 16.19
C ALA A 202 -15.31 16.55 14.71
N CYS A 203 -14.48 15.65 14.17
CA CYS A 203 -14.65 15.14 12.83
C CYS A 203 -15.88 14.22 12.73
N THR A 204 -16.56 14.32 11.62
CA THR A 204 -17.75 13.60 11.21
C THR A 204 -17.65 13.36 9.70
N SER A 205 -18.40 12.40 9.17
CA SER A 205 -18.50 12.17 7.72
C SER A 205 -18.99 13.40 6.92
N ALA A 206 -19.53 14.42 7.57
CA ALA A 206 -20.02 15.63 6.92
C ALA A 206 -19.02 16.78 6.89
N ASN A 207 -17.95 16.74 7.70
CA ASN A 207 -17.02 17.86 7.86
C ASN A 207 -15.53 17.47 7.77
N ASP A 208 -15.20 16.20 7.58
CA ASP A 208 -13.87 15.80 7.15
C ASP A 208 -13.62 16.19 5.67
N PRO A 209 -12.37 16.28 5.21
CA PRO A 209 -12.06 16.85 3.89
C PRO A 209 -12.29 15.90 2.71
N TYR A 210 -12.72 14.66 2.94
CA TYR A 210 -12.86 13.63 1.91
C TYR A 210 -14.33 13.30 1.63
N ALA A 211 -14.62 12.97 0.37
CA ALA A 211 -15.95 12.59 -0.09
C ALA A 211 -16.21 11.08 0.02
N ASN A 212 -15.22 10.30 0.47
CA ASN A 212 -15.26 8.83 0.53
C ASN A 212 -15.48 8.21 -0.86
N SER A 213 -14.76 8.70 -1.87
CA SER A 213 -14.87 8.25 -3.26
C SER A 213 -13.55 8.40 -4.02
N SER A 214 -13.47 7.94 -5.27
CA SER A 214 -12.24 8.04 -6.06
C SER A 214 -11.78 9.48 -6.30
N SER A 215 -12.68 10.48 -6.21
CA SER A 215 -12.31 11.89 -6.29
C SER A 215 -11.39 12.36 -5.14
N ASP A 216 -11.25 11.55 -4.08
CA ASP A 216 -10.39 11.88 -2.95
C ASP A 216 -8.90 12.00 -3.35
N ILE A 217 -8.52 11.39 -4.49
CA ILE A 217 -7.20 11.56 -5.10
C ILE A 217 -6.85 13.03 -5.36
N ASP A 218 -7.81 13.83 -5.82
CA ASP A 218 -7.60 15.21 -6.26
C ASP A 218 -7.44 16.17 -5.07
N VAL A 219 -8.08 15.86 -3.94
CA VAL A 219 -8.05 16.71 -2.74
C VAL A 219 -6.93 16.31 -1.78
N ASN A 220 -6.49 15.04 -1.79
CA ASN A 220 -5.57 14.52 -0.79
C ASN A 220 -4.25 15.28 -0.73
N THR A 221 -3.62 15.56 -1.88
CA THR A 221 -2.36 16.31 -1.87
C THR A 221 -2.52 17.70 -1.26
N GLY A 222 -3.62 18.40 -1.54
CA GLY A 222 -3.90 19.70 -0.96
C GLY A 222 -4.08 19.63 0.56
N ASN A 223 -4.86 18.67 1.04
CA ASN A 223 -5.06 18.43 2.46
C ASN A 223 -3.73 18.16 3.19
N LEU A 224 -2.94 17.21 2.69
CA LEU A 224 -1.65 16.84 3.27
C LEU A 224 -0.67 18.02 3.28
N ASN A 225 -0.62 18.81 2.20
CA ASN A 225 0.21 20.00 2.15
C ASN A 225 -0.18 21.06 3.18
N THR A 226 -1.47 21.24 3.43
CA THR A 226 -1.98 22.19 4.43
C THR A 226 -1.69 21.73 5.86
N VAL A 227 -1.91 20.45 6.17
CA VAL A 227 -1.86 19.94 7.56
C VAL A 227 -0.45 19.46 7.95
N ILE A 228 0.19 18.66 7.08
CA ILE A 228 1.50 18.06 7.35
C ILE A 228 2.63 18.98 6.89
N GLY A 229 2.43 19.71 5.79
CA GLY A 229 3.44 20.55 5.18
C GLY A 229 4.24 19.80 4.11
N THR A 230 4.43 20.46 2.96
CA THR A 230 5.11 19.87 1.79
C THR A 230 6.50 19.33 2.10
N ALA A 231 7.26 19.89 3.04
CA ALA A 231 8.62 19.42 3.35
C ALA A 231 8.64 18.14 4.20
N ASN A 232 7.52 17.76 4.81
CA ASN A 232 7.48 16.79 5.91
C ASN A 232 7.12 15.37 5.48
N TYR A 233 6.79 15.15 4.21
CA TYR A 233 6.48 13.83 3.67
C TYR A 233 6.98 13.67 2.23
N ASP A 234 7.19 12.44 1.79
CA ASP A 234 7.72 12.10 0.47
C ASP A 234 6.65 11.45 -0.42
N ILE A 235 5.75 10.67 0.17
CA ILE A 235 4.57 10.07 -0.46
C ILE A 235 3.36 10.28 0.46
N GLY A 236 2.20 10.53 -0.12
CA GLY A 236 0.93 10.64 0.58
C GLY A 236 -0.12 9.73 -0.02
N HIS A 237 -1.00 9.21 0.83
CA HIS A 237 -2.09 8.33 0.44
C HIS A 237 -3.25 8.52 1.42
N VAL A 238 -4.49 8.25 1.00
CA VAL A 238 -5.66 8.28 1.89
C VAL A 238 -6.37 6.94 1.90
N PHE A 239 -6.74 6.46 3.08
CA PHE A 239 -7.63 5.31 3.23
C PHE A 239 -9.07 5.75 3.39
N THR A 240 -9.96 5.09 2.65
CA THR A 240 -11.40 5.33 2.63
C THR A 240 -12.18 4.02 2.71
N THR A 241 -13.50 4.06 2.58
CA THR A 241 -14.34 2.85 2.38
C THR A 241 -14.98 2.78 0.99
N GLY A 242 -14.97 3.88 0.24
CA GLY A 242 -15.74 4.02 -1.00
C GLY A 242 -14.93 4.33 -2.25
N SER A 243 -13.62 4.58 -2.16
CA SER A 243 -12.83 5.01 -3.32
C SER A 243 -12.50 3.91 -4.33
N GLY A 244 -12.62 2.63 -3.97
CA GLY A 244 -11.91 1.57 -4.69
C GLY A 244 -10.40 1.83 -4.60
N GLY A 245 -9.66 1.63 -5.68
CA GLY A 245 -8.25 2.01 -5.79
C GLY A 245 -7.98 2.99 -6.92
N VAL A 246 -7.38 4.15 -6.63
CA VAL A 246 -6.89 5.09 -7.65
C VAL A 246 -5.60 5.76 -7.19
N ALA A 247 -4.59 5.76 -8.06
CA ALA A 247 -3.33 6.42 -7.78
C ALA A 247 -2.71 7.10 -9.01
N GLN A 248 -2.07 8.24 -8.77
CA GLN A 248 -1.30 8.92 -9.80
C GLN A 248 0.06 8.23 -9.98
N LEU A 249 0.33 7.80 -11.21
CA LEU A 249 1.59 7.21 -11.61
C LEU A 249 2.79 8.13 -11.32
N ASN A 250 3.84 7.60 -10.69
CA ASN A 250 5.08 8.33 -10.41
C ASN A 250 4.87 9.63 -9.59
N SER A 251 3.97 9.62 -8.60
CA SER A 251 3.63 10.78 -7.79
C SER A 251 4.62 11.14 -6.65
N PRO A 252 5.29 10.21 -5.95
CA PRO A 252 6.16 10.51 -4.82
C PRO A 252 7.21 11.57 -5.15
N CYS A 253 7.44 12.46 -4.19
CA CYS A 253 8.42 13.54 -4.24
C CYS A 253 8.16 14.60 -5.33
N GLY A 254 7.02 14.51 -6.03
CA GLY A 254 6.52 15.53 -6.93
C GLY A 254 5.52 16.49 -6.28
N GLY A 255 4.93 17.36 -7.11
CA GLY A 255 3.88 18.30 -6.67
C GLY A 255 2.55 17.63 -6.31
N SER A 256 2.27 16.45 -6.88
CA SER A 256 1.06 15.65 -6.63
C SER A 256 1.33 14.42 -5.78
N LYS A 257 2.35 14.47 -4.90
CA LYS A 257 2.83 13.31 -4.14
C LYS A 257 1.82 12.68 -3.17
N GLY A 258 0.68 13.32 -2.92
CA GLY A 258 -0.43 12.75 -2.16
C GLY A 258 -1.54 12.14 -3.03
N ALA A 259 -1.42 12.12 -4.36
CA ALA A 259 -2.47 11.66 -5.26
C ALA A 259 -2.54 10.13 -5.29
N GLY A 260 -3.09 9.55 -4.22
CA GLY A 260 -3.42 8.13 -4.09
C GLY A 260 -4.50 7.93 -3.05
N THR A 261 -5.47 7.08 -3.36
CA THR A 261 -6.58 6.70 -2.50
C THR A 261 -6.87 5.21 -2.62
N THR A 262 -7.11 4.55 -1.50
CA THR A 262 -7.53 3.14 -1.43
C THR A 262 -8.68 3.00 -0.46
N GLY A 263 -9.73 2.29 -0.83
CA GLY A 263 -10.89 2.13 0.00
C GLY A 263 -11.77 0.97 -0.39
N LEU A 264 -12.26 0.28 0.64
CA LEU A 264 -13.17 -0.85 0.54
C LEU A 264 -14.23 -0.80 1.64
N PRO A 265 -15.42 -1.39 1.42
CA PRO A 265 -16.42 -1.52 2.47
C PRO A 265 -15.88 -2.25 3.71
N ASN A 266 -14.95 -3.19 3.52
CA ASN A 266 -14.21 -3.87 4.58
C ASN A 266 -12.70 -3.58 4.45
N PRO A 267 -12.21 -2.43 4.94
CA PRO A 267 -10.86 -1.94 4.64
C PRO A 267 -9.82 -2.48 5.63
N VAL A 268 -9.83 -3.79 5.87
CA VAL A 268 -8.93 -4.50 6.79
C VAL A 268 -8.46 -5.83 6.20
N GLY A 269 -7.45 -6.43 6.82
CA GLY A 269 -6.96 -7.76 6.45
C GLY A 269 -6.05 -7.78 5.22
N ASP A 270 -5.66 -8.98 4.82
CA ASP A 270 -4.68 -9.20 3.75
C ASP A 270 -5.18 -8.77 2.35
N PRO A 271 -6.44 -9.02 1.94
CA PRO A 271 -6.93 -8.53 0.66
C PRO A 271 -6.82 -7.01 0.55
N PHE A 272 -7.18 -6.27 1.60
CA PHE A 272 -7.02 -4.81 1.59
C PHE A 272 -5.54 -4.41 1.52
N ALA A 273 -4.67 -5.02 2.33
CA ALA A 273 -3.26 -4.65 2.39
C ALA A 273 -2.47 -4.97 1.12
N ILE A 274 -2.59 -6.19 0.58
CA ILE A 274 -1.75 -6.66 -0.53
C ILE A 274 -2.42 -6.49 -1.87
N ASP A 275 -3.71 -6.81 -1.98
CA ASP A 275 -4.36 -6.75 -3.29
C ASP A 275 -4.70 -5.31 -3.67
N TYR A 276 -5.00 -4.43 -2.69
CA TYR A 276 -5.32 -3.01 -2.94
C TYR A 276 -4.23 -2.03 -2.55
N VAL A 277 -3.88 -1.91 -1.27
CA VAL A 277 -2.97 -0.84 -0.84
C VAL A 277 -1.60 -0.97 -1.51
N ALA A 278 -1.05 -2.18 -1.56
CA ALA A 278 0.21 -2.40 -2.28
C ALA A 278 0.08 -2.15 -3.79
N HIS A 279 -1.06 -2.47 -4.42
CA HIS A 279 -1.31 -2.20 -5.84
C HIS A 279 -1.33 -0.69 -6.13
N GLU A 280 -2.14 0.06 -5.39
CA GLU A 280 -2.30 1.51 -5.61
C GLU A 280 -1.03 2.28 -5.27
N MET A 281 -0.35 1.92 -4.18
CA MET A 281 0.97 2.48 -3.90
C MET A 281 1.97 2.08 -5.00
N GLY A 282 1.82 0.90 -5.61
CA GLY A 282 2.64 0.45 -6.74
C GLY A 282 2.54 1.39 -7.94
N HIS A 283 1.35 1.88 -8.26
CA HIS A 283 1.14 2.96 -9.22
C HIS A 283 1.85 4.24 -8.78
N GLN A 284 1.71 4.66 -7.52
CA GLN A 284 2.44 5.85 -7.04
C GLN A 284 3.94 5.71 -7.28
N TRP A 285 4.52 4.54 -7.02
CA TRP A 285 5.94 4.26 -7.28
C TRP A 285 6.31 4.06 -8.76
N GLY A 286 5.33 4.10 -9.67
CA GLY A 286 5.55 4.15 -11.10
C GLY A 286 5.30 2.85 -11.86
N SER A 287 4.69 1.84 -11.22
CA SER A 287 4.36 0.58 -11.88
C SER A 287 3.05 0.71 -12.65
N ASN A 288 3.03 0.29 -13.92
CA ASN A 288 1.81 0.05 -14.69
C ASN A 288 1.27 -1.36 -14.40
N HIS A 289 0.10 -1.67 -14.96
CA HIS A 289 -0.44 -3.02 -14.91
C HIS A 289 0.42 -4.04 -15.68
N THR A 290 0.59 -5.23 -15.11
CA THR A 290 1.37 -6.32 -15.70
C THR A 290 0.54 -7.36 -16.46
N PHE A 291 -0.78 -7.37 -16.28
CA PHE A 291 -1.68 -8.35 -16.89
C PHE A 291 -1.81 -8.18 -18.41
N ASN A 292 -2.12 -9.27 -19.10
CA ASN A 292 -2.29 -9.35 -20.56
C ASN A 292 -3.64 -10.00 -20.93
N GLY A 293 -4.66 -9.67 -20.16
CA GLY A 293 -6.06 -10.00 -20.43
C GLY A 293 -6.79 -8.83 -21.07
N ASN A 294 -8.00 -9.09 -21.57
CA ASN A 294 -8.85 -8.08 -22.19
C ASN A 294 -10.34 -8.28 -21.88
N VAL A 295 -10.67 -9.16 -20.93
CA VAL A 295 -12.03 -9.48 -20.51
C VAL A 295 -12.32 -8.87 -19.14
N SER A 296 -13.56 -8.44 -18.91
CA SER A 296 -14.01 -7.85 -17.64
C SER A 296 -13.13 -6.64 -17.23
N SER A 297 -12.60 -6.60 -16.00
CA SER A 297 -11.78 -5.50 -15.51
C SER A 297 -10.44 -5.38 -16.24
N CYS A 298 -9.93 -6.43 -16.88
CA CYS A 298 -8.77 -6.33 -17.77
C CYS A 298 -9.08 -5.62 -19.11
N GLY A 299 -10.35 -5.43 -19.44
CA GLY A 299 -10.79 -4.69 -20.62
C GLY A 299 -10.79 -3.17 -20.42
N GLY A 300 -11.43 -2.43 -21.33
CA GLY A 300 -11.79 -1.03 -21.10
C GLY A 300 -10.63 -0.01 -21.04
N GLY A 301 -9.41 -0.39 -21.40
CA GLY A 301 -8.23 0.50 -21.38
C GLY A 301 -7.32 0.34 -20.16
N ASN A 302 -7.62 -0.60 -19.26
CA ASN A 302 -6.75 -0.87 -18.10
C ASN A 302 -5.45 -1.60 -18.49
N ARG A 303 -5.46 -2.37 -19.58
CA ARG A 303 -4.27 -3.08 -20.07
C ARG A 303 -3.21 -2.09 -20.55
N SER A 304 -1.99 -2.19 -20.00
CA SER A 304 -0.84 -1.41 -20.46
C SER A 304 -0.01 -2.21 -21.47
N ASN A 305 0.01 -1.78 -22.74
CA ASN A 305 0.60 -2.56 -23.84
C ASN A 305 2.09 -2.85 -23.63
N SER A 306 2.86 -1.86 -23.17
CA SER A 306 4.31 -2.00 -22.94
C SER A 306 4.68 -2.79 -21.68
N ASN A 307 3.71 -3.08 -20.81
CA ASN A 307 3.94 -3.71 -19.51
C ASN A 307 3.17 -5.03 -19.31
N SER A 308 2.37 -5.45 -20.30
CA SER A 308 1.53 -6.66 -20.30
C SER A 308 2.33 -7.98 -20.41
N PHE A 309 3.16 -8.30 -19.42
CA PHE A 309 4.02 -9.49 -19.43
C PHE A 309 3.36 -10.76 -18.86
N GLU A 310 2.32 -10.61 -18.02
CA GLU A 310 1.63 -11.74 -17.38
C GLU A 310 0.38 -12.15 -18.16
N PRO A 311 0.21 -13.43 -18.52
CA PRO A 311 -0.94 -13.88 -19.31
C PRO A 311 -2.26 -13.70 -18.55
N GLY A 312 -3.35 -13.43 -19.27
CA GLY A 312 -4.70 -13.33 -18.69
C GLY A 312 -4.76 -12.28 -17.59
N SER A 313 -5.36 -12.63 -16.44
CA SER A 313 -5.43 -11.75 -15.27
C SER A 313 -4.07 -11.42 -14.64
N GLY A 314 -3.04 -12.22 -14.94
CA GLY A 314 -1.81 -12.28 -14.15
C GLY A 314 -2.05 -12.71 -12.70
N VAL A 315 -0.97 -12.71 -11.92
CA VAL A 315 -0.98 -13.11 -10.50
C VAL A 315 -0.16 -12.19 -9.61
N THR A 316 0.76 -11.35 -10.11
CA THR A 316 1.53 -10.44 -9.24
C THR A 316 0.68 -9.29 -8.69
N VAL A 317 1.22 -8.54 -7.72
CA VAL A 317 0.52 -7.40 -7.09
C VAL A 317 0.04 -6.38 -8.12
N MET A 318 0.82 -6.08 -9.17
CA MET A 318 0.43 -5.13 -10.23
C MET A 318 -0.43 -5.75 -11.35
N ALA A 319 -0.84 -7.01 -11.19
CA ALA A 319 -1.78 -7.66 -12.08
C ALA A 319 -3.22 -7.50 -11.56
N TYR A 320 -4.19 -8.02 -12.30
CA TYR A 320 -5.62 -7.96 -11.97
C TYR A 320 -6.11 -9.37 -11.61
N ALA A 321 -5.38 -10.03 -10.71
CA ALA A 321 -5.66 -11.39 -10.28
C ALA A 321 -7.13 -11.50 -9.81
N GLY A 322 -7.87 -12.44 -10.39
CA GLY A 322 -9.24 -12.76 -9.97
C GLY A 322 -10.36 -11.92 -10.59
N ILE A 323 -10.08 -10.90 -11.40
CA ILE A 323 -11.11 -9.96 -11.89
C ILE A 323 -11.23 -9.82 -13.42
N CYS A 324 -10.56 -10.69 -14.17
CA CYS A 324 -10.59 -10.73 -15.64
C CYS A 324 -11.48 -11.85 -16.20
N GLY A 325 -12.47 -12.28 -15.43
CA GLY A 325 -13.48 -13.25 -15.84
C GLY A 325 -12.90 -14.62 -16.17
N ASN A 326 -13.17 -15.14 -17.36
CA ASN A 326 -12.67 -16.45 -17.80
C ASN A 326 -11.15 -16.48 -18.06
N GLN A 327 -10.46 -15.34 -17.96
CA GLN A 327 -9.00 -15.23 -18.07
C GLN A 327 -8.29 -15.23 -16.71
N ASN A 328 -9.02 -15.47 -15.62
CA ASN A 328 -8.47 -15.54 -14.27
C ASN A 328 -7.55 -16.74 -14.08
N LEU A 329 -6.31 -16.46 -13.66
CA LEU A 329 -5.31 -17.49 -13.33
C LEU A 329 -5.25 -17.81 -11.83
N ALA A 330 -5.61 -16.86 -10.99
CA ALA A 330 -5.70 -16.98 -9.55
C ALA A 330 -6.87 -16.11 -9.04
N ALA A 331 -7.34 -16.38 -7.82
CA ALA A 331 -8.38 -15.57 -7.18
C ALA A 331 -7.81 -14.28 -6.55
N HIS A 332 -6.56 -14.31 -6.11
CA HIS A 332 -5.87 -13.21 -5.40
C HIS A 332 -4.45 -13.08 -5.91
N SER A 333 -3.86 -11.90 -5.72
CA SER A 333 -2.47 -11.65 -6.11
C SER A 333 -1.53 -12.45 -5.22
N ILE A 334 -0.46 -13.01 -5.77
CA ILE A 334 0.70 -13.37 -4.96
C ILE A 334 1.34 -12.07 -4.45
N ASP A 335 1.95 -12.12 -3.27
CA ASP A 335 2.58 -10.99 -2.61
C ASP A 335 3.92 -10.56 -3.26
N THR A 336 4.01 -10.60 -4.58
CA THR A 336 5.20 -10.26 -5.36
C THR A 336 4.96 -9.01 -6.19
N MET A 337 5.87 -8.03 -6.05
CA MET A 337 6.01 -6.89 -6.92
C MET A 337 7.13 -7.14 -7.93
N ARG A 338 6.89 -6.86 -9.21
CA ARG A 338 7.95 -6.84 -10.22
C ARG A 338 8.32 -5.39 -10.52
N PRO A 339 9.58 -4.98 -10.29
CA PRO A 339 10.04 -3.64 -10.67
C PRO A 339 9.80 -3.42 -12.17
N GLN A 340 9.27 -2.26 -12.54
CA GLN A 340 9.10 -1.85 -13.93
C GLN A 340 10.10 -0.77 -14.32
N PRO A 341 10.56 -0.73 -15.58
CA PRO A 341 11.46 0.33 -16.06
C PRO A 341 10.87 1.73 -15.78
N GLY A 342 11.66 2.61 -15.15
CA GLY A 342 11.24 3.98 -14.82
C GLY A 342 10.39 4.14 -13.55
N SER A 343 10.11 3.06 -12.82
CA SER A 343 9.65 3.14 -11.43
C SER A 343 10.77 3.72 -10.55
N HIS A 344 10.40 4.47 -9.49
CA HIS A 344 11.33 5.08 -8.52
C HIS A 344 12.11 6.35 -8.95
N ARG A 345 11.47 7.31 -9.64
CA ARG A 345 12.11 8.62 -9.92
C ARG A 345 12.50 9.42 -8.66
N CYS A 346 11.95 9.10 -7.48
CA CYS A 346 12.36 9.67 -6.20
C CYS A 346 13.66 9.05 -5.61
N ILE A 347 14.67 8.81 -6.45
CA ILE A 347 15.98 8.27 -6.01
C ILE A 347 17.02 9.39 -5.76
N GLN A 348 16.74 10.64 -6.15
CA GLN A 348 17.75 11.71 -6.16
C GLN A 348 17.89 12.60 -4.92
N SER A 349 17.08 12.48 -3.86
CA SER A 349 17.30 13.27 -2.64
C SER A 349 17.74 12.41 -1.47
N GLY A 350 19.05 12.12 -1.43
CA GLY A 350 19.74 11.35 -0.40
C GLY A 350 19.70 11.97 0.99
N LYS A 351 18.55 11.89 1.67
CA LYS A 351 18.50 11.97 3.13
C LYS A 351 18.40 10.55 3.68
N GLN A 352 19.56 9.99 3.99
CA GLN A 352 19.68 8.87 4.91
C GLN A 352 19.34 9.42 6.31
N TRP A 353 18.42 8.76 7.01
CA TRP A 353 18.20 8.98 8.44
C TRP A 353 18.95 7.90 9.21
#